data_AF-A0A482TE16-F1
#
_entry.id   AF-A0A482TE16-F1
#
_cell.length_a   1.000
_cell.length_b   1.000
_cell.length_c   1.000
_cell.angle_alpha   90.00
_cell.angle_beta   90.00
_cell.angle_gamma   90.00
#
_symmetry.space_group_name_H-M   'P 1'
#
loop_
_entity.id
_entity.type
_entity.pdbx_description
1 polymer ?
#
loop_
_entity_poly.entity_id
_entity_poly.type
_entity_poly.pdbx_seq_one_letter_code
_entity_poly.pdbx_strand_id
1 'polypeptide(L)'
;MSTERALGEEEDKRSATPVVLVVDDDEDLADTCVYWLQDDYDVRAAYSGEDALAEADESVDVVLLDRRMPKISGDDVLDALRERGLDCHVAMMTAVEPDTEIVDMPFDDYLVKPVTKTDVREAVKELVVRSEFDEEVREFFALESTEQALKSRDNEDLRDPEVLKQLREQVEEVRRGHENEIARRQRQLDRLHHINDLLREVDKALVDATTREEIERAVCESLASFDTYTAAWVARYSDTVETISCRTAAGVAPPVFDGQIGSLTPRIRSALQDRTVELIDGIDPDHFEAVFTSDRTETPDVTPEGLSTVVVPIAYRETVYGALVVYTDDNVTFGEDDRAVFDELGATIGHGINAAESKRLLYSDTAVELEFTHEDRGDLFVDLSAVVNGRVSLQGFSPATDGGISCYTSVEEAAAEDVLEYLTAHEDVQHARTITDTPEKSLFEVRVDASTVLVPLIEFGASVDTLTAMGGEGSLVVTVSPGADLRVLNDTVQSAFPAVGVVAKREVERSVQSTEAFKRELEDKLTSRQHDVLETAFVSGYFDWPRGSTAEEVAESLGITAPTFHEHLRAGEKKLMQTFFEETAESLTTNGRSSADSANRH
;
A
#
# COMPACT_ATOMS: atom_id res chain seq x y z
N MET A 1 -19.63 -5.25 8.35
CA MET A 1 -20.97 -5.69 8.84
C MET A 1 -21.72 -4.63 9.66
N SER A 2 -21.11 -3.51 10.07
CA SER A 2 -21.84 -2.42 10.76
C SER A 2 -22.19 -1.23 9.85
N THR A 3 -21.62 -1.16 8.65
CA THR A 3 -21.86 -0.09 7.66
C THR A 3 -22.99 -0.40 6.67
N GLU A 4 -23.27 -1.68 6.39
CA GLU A 4 -24.41 -2.08 5.53
C GLU A 4 -25.78 -1.95 6.23
N ARG A 5 -25.81 -1.81 7.56
CA ARG A 5 -27.06 -1.58 8.30
C ARG A 5 -27.51 -0.11 8.31
N ALA A 6 -26.58 0.84 8.18
CA ALA A 6 -26.91 2.26 8.13
C ALA A 6 -27.43 2.68 6.74
N LEU A 7 -26.85 2.13 5.66
CA LEU A 7 -27.31 2.37 4.29
C LEU A 7 -28.70 1.78 4.00
N GLY A 8 -29.11 0.73 4.73
CA GLY A 8 -30.44 0.11 4.60
C GLY A 8 -31.56 0.84 5.35
N GLU A 9 -31.25 1.69 6.34
CA GLU A 9 -32.23 2.52 7.04
C GLU A 9 -32.45 3.87 6.34
N GLU A 10 -31.47 4.38 5.58
CA GLU A 10 -31.60 5.60 4.77
C GLU A 10 -32.38 5.38 3.45
N GLU A 11 -32.34 4.18 2.86
CA GLU A 11 -33.14 3.86 1.66
C GLU A 11 -34.66 3.73 1.96
N ASP A 12 -35.06 3.46 3.20
CA ASP A 12 -36.46 3.25 3.58
C ASP A 12 -37.26 4.57 3.77
N LYS A 13 -36.57 5.71 3.94
CA LYS A 13 -37.23 7.04 3.97
C LYS A 13 -37.59 7.57 2.56
N ARG A 14 -37.01 7.05 1.48
CA ARG A 14 -37.24 7.54 0.10
C ARG A 14 -38.59 7.11 -0.50
N SER A 15 -39.44 6.39 0.23
CA SER A 15 -40.69 5.82 -0.31
C SER A 15 -41.99 6.47 0.20
N ALA A 16 -41.93 7.48 1.07
CA ALA A 16 -43.11 8.21 1.53
C ALA A 16 -43.26 9.52 0.74
N THR A 17 -44.44 9.77 0.19
CA THR A 17 -44.77 11.07 -0.40
C THR A 17 -44.72 12.14 0.70
N PRO A 18 -43.96 13.24 0.53
CA PRO A 18 -43.85 14.27 1.57
C PRO A 18 -45.21 14.87 1.91
N VAL A 19 -45.43 15.12 3.21
CA VAL A 19 -46.68 15.67 3.73
C VAL A 19 -46.55 17.18 3.90
N VAL A 20 -47.47 17.93 3.28
CA VAL A 20 -47.52 19.39 3.33
C VAL A 20 -48.77 19.84 4.08
N LEU A 21 -48.61 20.65 5.12
CA LEU A 21 -49.73 21.27 5.84
C LEU A 21 -49.90 22.73 5.37
N VAL A 22 -51.05 23.04 4.78
CA VAL A 22 -51.42 24.40 4.39
C VAL A 22 -52.30 25.01 5.47
N VAL A 23 -51.90 26.15 6.01
CA VAL A 23 -52.56 26.84 7.12
C VAL A 23 -52.91 28.26 6.72
N ASP A 24 -54.21 28.55 6.56
CA ASP A 24 -54.71 29.87 6.14
C ASP A 24 -56.16 30.05 6.62
N ASP A 25 -56.53 31.22 7.17
CA ASP A 25 -57.92 31.49 7.56
C ASP A 25 -58.84 31.83 6.38
N ASP A 26 -58.25 32.09 5.20
CA ASP A 26 -58.97 32.15 3.92
C ASP A 26 -59.12 30.72 3.33
N GLU A 27 -60.27 30.10 3.60
CA GLU A 27 -60.58 28.73 3.12
C GLU A 27 -60.42 28.59 1.60
N ASP A 28 -60.78 29.61 0.81
CA ASP A 28 -60.67 29.57 -0.65
C ASP A 28 -59.19 29.53 -1.10
N LEU A 29 -58.31 30.25 -0.41
CA LEU A 29 -56.87 30.24 -0.70
C LEU A 29 -56.20 28.94 -0.23
N ALA A 30 -56.52 28.45 0.97
CA ALA A 30 -56.03 27.18 1.48
C ALA A 30 -56.37 26.03 0.52
N ASP A 31 -57.65 25.92 0.12
CA ASP A 31 -58.12 24.89 -0.81
C ASP A 31 -57.47 25.02 -2.20
N THR A 32 -57.18 26.25 -2.63
CA THR A 32 -56.46 26.52 -3.88
C THR A 32 -55.02 26.01 -3.82
N CYS A 33 -54.31 26.26 -2.71
CA CYS A 33 -52.95 25.75 -2.49
C CYS A 33 -52.93 24.22 -2.41
N VAL A 34 -53.91 23.60 -1.74
CA VAL A 34 -54.11 22.14 -1.73
C VAL A 34 -54.25 21.62 -3.16
N TYR A 35 -55.13 22.24 -3.96
CA TYR A 35 -55.33 21.86 -5.35
C TYR A 35 -54.06 21.99 -6.21
N TRP A 36 -53.18 22.95 -5.89
CA TRP A 36 -51.92 23.16 -6.60
C TRP A 36 -50.84 22.12 -6.29
N LEU A 37 -50.89 21.52 -5.10
CA LEU A 37 -49.85 20.65 -4.53
C LEU A 37 -50.22 19.15 -4.50
N GLN A 38 -51.51 18.80 -4.46
CA GLN A 38 -52.02 17.42 -4.34
C GLN A 38 -51.55 16.43 -5.42
N ASP A 39 -51.05 16.93 -6.57
CA ASP A 39 -50.55 16.08 -7.65
C ASP A 39 -49.20 15.42 -7.30
N ASP A 40 -48.43 16.04 -6.39
CA ASP A 40 -47.04 15.66 -6.09
C ASP A 40 -46.79 15.39 -4.59
N TYR A 41 -47.69 15.84 -3.71
CA TYR A 41 -47.54 15.80 -2.24
C TYR A 41 -48.81 15.30 -1.56
N ASP A 42 -48.70 14.78 -0.33
CA ASP A 42 -49.85 14.52 0.54
C ASP A 42 -50.19 15.80 1.29
N VAL A 43 -51.33 16.43 0.99
CA VAL A 43 -51.61 17.80 1.46
C VAL A 43 -52.75 17.82 2.47
N ARG A 44 -52.48 18.39 3.64
CA ARG A 44 -53.45 18.66 4.71
C ARG A 44 -53.79 20.15 4.72
N ALA A 45 -55.02 20.48 5.11
CA ALA A 45 -55.47 21.87 5.25
C ALA A 45 -55.91 22.14 6.69
N ALA A 46 -55.54 23.30 7.21
CA ALA A 46 -56.01 23.83 8.47
C ALA A 46 -56.47 25.28 8.29
N TYR A 47 -57.67 25.59 8.77
CA TYR A 47 -58.30 26.90 8.55
C TYR A 47 -58.19 27.85 9.76
N SER A 48 -57.43 27.44 10.78
CA SER A 48 -57.14 28.25 11.96
C SER A 48 -55.87 27.76 12.65
N GLY A 49 -55.25 28.60 13.48
CA GLY A 49 -54.09 28.17 14.28
C GLY A 49 -54.42 27.05 15.29
N GLU A 50 -55.67 26.95 15.75
CA GLU A 50 -56.13 25.84 16.61
C GLU A 50 -56.11 24.51 15.83
N ASP A 51 -56.61 24.54 14.59
CA ASP A 51 -56.63 23.38 13.69
C ASP A 51 -55.21 23.01 13.24
N ALA A 52 -54.37 24.01 12.96
CA ALA A 52 -52.98 23.80 12.55
C ALA A 52 -52.19 23.03 13.61
N LEU A 53 -52.35 23.41 14.88
CA LEU A 53 -51.71 22.72 16.00
C LEU A 53 -52.32 21.36 16.32
N ALA A 54 -53.52 21.06 15.82
CA ALA A 54 -54.15 19.74 15.96
C ALA A 54 -53.70 18.78 14.84
N GLU A 55 -53.50 19.29 13.63
CA GLU A 55 -53.10 18.53 12.43
C GLU A 55 -51.58 18.39 12.26
N ALA A 56 -50.78 19.26 12.92
CA ALA A 56 -49.33 19.19 12.90
C ALA A 56 -48.81 18.08 13.82
N ASP A 57 -48.08 17.12 13.22
CA ASP A 57 -47.44 15.99 13.88
C ASP A 57 -46.07 15.70 13.25
N GLU A 58 -45.36 14.67 13.75
CA GLU A 58 -44.03 14.26 13.28
C GLU A 58 -44.01 13.78 11.81
N SER A 59 -45.16 13.57 11.18
CA SER A 59 -45.24 13.16 9.77
C SER A 59 -45.34 14.33 8.81
N VAL A 60 -45.53 15.56 9.29
CA VAL A 60 -45.58 16.77 8.45
C VAL A 60 -44.16 17.22 8.12
N ASP A 61 -43.83 17.27 6.84
CA ASP A 61 -42.49 17.68 6.36
C ASP A 61 -42.41 19.18 6.10
N VAL A 62 -43.49 19.79 5.59
CA VAL A 62 -43.55 21.22 5.23
C VAL A 62 -44.86 21.85 5.71
N VAL A 63 -44.79 23.08 6.21
CA VAL A 63 -45.93 23.90 6.61
C VAL A 63 -45.93 25.21 5.82
N LEU A 64 -47.02 25.50 5.11
CA LEU A 64 -47.30 26.83 4.55
C LEU A 64 -48.20 27.58 5.53
N LEU A 65 -47.69 28.62 6.18
CA LEU A 65 -48.33 29.22 7.35
C LEU A 65 -48.70 30.70 7.11
N ASP A 66 -49.99 31.04 7.17
CA ASP A 66 -50.37 32.45 7.25
C ASP A 66 -50.02 33.04 8.60
N ARG A 67 -49.34 34.18 8.55
CA ARG A 67 -48.98 34.99 9.70
C ARG A 67 -50.19 35.58 10.42
N ARG A 68 -51.24 36.00 9.69
CA ARG A 68 -52.36 36.77 10.25
C ARG A 68 -53.65 35.98 10.30
N MET A 69 -53.77 35.10 11.28
CA MET A 69 -55.00 34.36 11.55
C MET A 69 -55.75 34.86 12.80
N PRO A 70 -57.09 34.71 12.87
CA PRO A 70 -57.87 34.98 14.08
C PRO A 70 -57.52 34.06 15.25
N LYS A 71 -57.64 34.59 16.48
CA LYS A 71 -57.40 33.92 17.78
C LYS A 71 -55.93 33.56 18.06
N ILE A 72 -55.30 32.75 17.21
CA ILE A 72 -53.90 32.33 17.32
C ILE A 72 -53.19 32.82 16.06
N SER A 73 -52.12 33.61 16.23
CA SER A 73 -51.37 34.14 15.09
C SER A 73 -50.45 33.07 14.49
N GLY A 74 -50.01 33.25 13.24
CA GLY A 74 -49.02 32.36 12.64
C GLY A 74 -47.68 32.39 13.36
N ASP A 75 -47.30 33.54 13.94
CA ASP A 75 -46.10 33.65 14.77
C ASP A 75 -46.21 32.70 16.00
N ASP A 76 -47.36 32.71 16.69
CA ASP A 76 -47.61 31.81 17.83
C ASP A 76 -47.67 30.33 17.43
N VAL A 77 -48.16 30.03 16.23
CA VAL A 77 -48.17 28.65 15.69
C VAL A 77 -46.73 28.19 15.41
N LEU A 78 -45.92 29.03 14.76
CA LEU A 78 -44.51 28.72 14.46
C LEU A 78 -43.73 28.41 15.74
N ASP A 79 -43.84 29.26 16.76
CA ASP A 79 -43.19 29.04 18.06
C ASP A 79 -43.66 27.72 18.70
N ALA A 80 -44.96 27.45 18.68
CA ALA A 80 -45.52 26.22 19.25
C ALA A 80 -45.09 24.94 18.49
N LEU A 81 -44.86 25.01 17.17
CA LEU A 81 -44.32 23.89 16.39
C LEU A 81 -42.86 23.60 16.81
N ARG A 82 -42.04 24.63 16.98
CA ARG A 82 -40.65 24.50 17.43
C ARG A 82 -40.55 24.02 18.89
N GLU A 83 -41.39 24.52 19.79
CA GLU A 83 -41.46 24.07 21.19
C GLU A 83 -41.83 22.58 21.32
N ARG A 84 -42.62 22.05 20.39
CA ARG A 84 -42.98 20.63 20.31
C ARG A 84 -41.86 19.75 19.75
N GLY A 85 -40.78 20.34 19.24
CA GLY A 85 -39.69 19.62 18.60
C GLY A 85 -40.07 19.01 17.25
N LEU A 86 -40.99 19.65 16.52
CA LEU A 86 -41.34 19.22 15.17
C LEU A 86 -40.30 19.77 14.17
N ASP A 87 -39.69 18.86 13.41
CA ASP A 87 -38.64 19.14 12.42
C ASP A 87 -39.20 19.63 11.06
N CYS A 88 -40.49 19.95 10.98
CA CYS A 88 -41.13 20.42 9.75
C CYS A 88 -40.57 21.76 9.29
N HIS A 89 -40.38 21.95 7.99
CA HIS A 89 -39.97 23.24 7.42
C HIS A 89 -41.15 24.18 7.27
N VAL A 90 -41.01 25.45 7.65
CA VAL A 90 -42.12 26.41 7.65
C VAL A 90 -41.85 27.53 6.65
N ALA A 91 -42.72 27.66 5.65
CA ALA A 91 -42.80 28.86 4.82
C ALA A 91 -43.90 29.78 5.34
N MET A 92 -43.56 31.02 5.70
CA MET A 92 -44.56 32.04 5.99
C MET A 92 -45.23 32.48 4.70
N MET A 93 -46.55 32.36 4.58
CA MET A 93 -47.31 32.79 3.40
C MET A 93 -48.30 33.88 3.80
N THR A 94 -47.97 35.15 3.61
CA THR A 94 -48.75 36.24 4.20
C THR A 94 -48.86 37.50 3.34
N ALA A 95 -49.89 38.30 3.58
CA ALA A 95 -50.04 39.63 2.96
C ALA A 95 -49.22 40.73 3.68
N VAL A 96 -48.49 40.37 4.74
CA VAL A 96 -47.61 41.29 5.46
C VAL A 96 -46.28 41.39 4.72
N GLU A 97 -45.92 42.59 4.30
CA GLU A 97 -44.60 42.84 3.75
C GLU A 97 -43.51 42.58 4.81
N PRO A 98 -42.40 41.91 4.43
CA PRO A 98 -41.31 41.62 5.35
C PRO A 98 -40.69 42.91 5.91
N ASP A 99 -40.33 42.89 7.19
CA ASP A 99 -39.64 43.97 7.90
C ASP A 99 -38.63 43.34 8.88
N THR A 100 -37.81 44.13 9.56
CA THR A 100 -36.65 43.64 10.33
C THR A 100 -36.98 42.66 11.46
N GLU A 101 -38.24 42.63 11.90
CA GLU A 101 -38.76 41.68 12.90
C GLU A 101 -38.69 40.22 12.45
N ILE A 102 -38.57 39.94 11.15
CA ILE A 102 -38.50 38.57 10.64
C ILE A 102 -37.13 37.92 10.86
N VAL A 103 -36.07 38.70 11.12
CA VAL A 103 -34.69 38.16 11.24
C VAL A 103 -34.55 37.17 12.38
N ASP A 104 -35.31 37.37 13.47
CA ASP A 104 -35.28 36.51 14.64
C ASP A 104 -36.36 35.40 14.60
N MET A 105 -37.15 35.32 13.53
CA MET A 105 -38.24 34.34 13.41
C MET A 105 -37.70 32.99 12.85
N PRO A 106 -38.05 31.84 13.44
CA PRO A 106 -37.49 30.54 13.07
C PRO A 106 -38.20 29.88 11.87
N PHE A 107 -38.39 30.64 10.78
CA PHE A 107 -38.97 30.15 9.51
C PHE A 107 -37.88 29.78 8.50
N ASP A 108 -38.26 29.00 7.50
CA ASP A 108 -37.37 28.47 6.46
C ASP A 108 -37.54 29.19 5.10
N ASP A 109 -38.75 29.73 4.83
CA ASP A 109 -39.03 30.57 3.66
C ASP A 109 -40.12 31.64 3.90
N TYR A 110 -40.20 32.68 3.04
CA TYR A 110 -41.19 33.77 3.16
C TYR A 110 -41.82 34.15 1.82
N LEU A 111 -43.13 33.95 1.70
CA LEU A 111 -43.95 34.24 0.53
C LEU A 111 -44.92 35.41 0.81
N VAL A 112 -44.86 36.44 -0.05
CA VAL A 112 -45.76 37.60 0.02
C VAL A 112 -46.98 37.37 -0.88
N LYS A 113 -48.19 37.42 -0.32
CA LYS A 113 -49.45 37.37 -1.08
C LYS A 113 -49.61 38.63 -1.94
N PRO A 114 -50.12 38.54 -3.18
CA PRO A 114 -50.73 37.38 -3.82
C PRO A 114 -49.70 36.39 -4.39
N VAL A 115 -49.90 35.10 -4.10
CA VAL A 115 -49.06 33.99 -4.58
C VAL A 115 -49.66 33.31 -5.80
N THR A 116 -48.81 32.79 -6.68
CA THR A 116 -49.21 31.98 -7.84
C THR A 116 -48.96 30.49 -7.59
N LYS A 117 -49.55 29.62 -8.45
CA LYS A 117 -49.27 28.18 -8.44
C LYS A 117 -47.76 27.88 -8.53
N THR A 118 -47.00 28.69 -9.27
CA THR A 118 -45.56 28.49 -9.42
C THR A 118 -44.84 28.80 -8.12
N ASP A 119 -45.13 29.96 -7.50
CA ASP A 119 -44.47 30.40 -6.26
C ASP A 119 -44.63 29.37 -5.14
N VAL A 120 -45.86 28.90 -4.93
CA VAL A 120 -46.17 27.90 -3.91
C VAL A 120 -45.48 26.55 -4.18
N ARG A 121 -45.43 26.11 -5.44
CA ARG A 121 -44.79 24.84 -5.80
C ARG A 121 -43.27 24.89 -5.71
N GLU A 122 -42.66 26.01 -6.07
CA GLU A 122 -41.21 26.18 -5.95
C GLU A 122 -40.79 26.21 -4.48
N ALA A 123 -41.49 26.98 -3.63
CA ALA A 123 -41.22 27.04 -2.20
C ALA A 123 -41.30 25.66 -1.53
N VAL A 124 -42.41 24.92 -1.75
CA VAL A 124 -42.56 23.56 -1.18
C VAL A 124 -41.48 22.62 -1.69
N LYS A 125 -41.19 22.64 -3.00
CA LYS A 125 -40.16 21.78 -3.58
C LYS A 125 -38.79 22.07 -2.98
N GLU A 126 -38.46 23.35 -2.81
CA GLU A 126 -37.20 23.77 -2.23
C GLU A 126 -37.08 23.35 -0.75
N LEU A 127 -38.14 23.55 0.05
CA LEU A 127 -38.16 23.13 1.45
C LEU A 127 -38.04 21.61 1.63
N VAL A 128 -38.68 20.81 0.76
CA VAL A 128 -38.51 19.35 0.77
C VAL A 128 -37.05 18.96 0.48
N VAL A 129 -36.41 19.59 -0.51
CA VAL A 129 -34.98 19.32 -0.79
C VAL A 129 -34.09 19.76 0.37
N ARG A 130 -34.41 20.89 1.00
CA ARG A 130 -33.63 21.42 2.14
C ARG A 130 -33.70 20.53 3.39
N SER A 131 -34.76 19.72 3.52
CA SER A 131 -34.89 18.74 4.60
C SER A 131 -33.83 17.63 4.58
N GLU A 132 -33.21 17.39 3.42
CA GLU A 132 -32.16 16.38 3.26
C GLU A 132 -30.77 16.90 3.66
N PHE A 133 -30.62 18.21 3.91
CA PHE A 133 -29.34 18.80 4.27
C PHE A 133 -29.10 18.85 5.79
N ASP A 134 -27.82 18.78 6.17
CA ASP A 134 -27.38 18.95 7.55
C ASP A 134 -27.78 20.34 8.12
N GLU A 135 -27.87 20.44 9.44
CA GLU A 135 -28.34 21.64 10.17
C GLU A 135 -27.61 22.94 9.76
N GLU A 136 -26.29 22.89 9.57
CA GLU A 136 -25.48 24.05 9.17
C GLU A 136 -25.85 24.61 7.79
N VAL A 137 -26.19 23.71 6.85
CA VAL A 137 -26.61 24.07 5.49
C VAL A 137 -28.04 24.60 5.50
N ARG A 138 -28.90 24.02 6.35
CA ARG A 138 -30.28 24.50 6.55
C ARG A 138 -30.31 25.93 7.11
N GLU A 139 -29.48 26.20 8.11
CA GLU A 139 -29.33 27.54 8.70
C GLU A 139 -28.87 28.57 7.65
N PHE A 140 -27.91 28.20 6.79
CA PHE A 140 -27.47 29.07 5.69
C PHE A 140 -28.62 29.45 4.74
N PHE A 141 -29.44 28.48 4.33
CA PHE A 141 -30.56 28.70 3.42
C PHE A 141 -31.70 29.53 4.04
N ALA A 142 -31.95 29.38 5.35
CA ALA A 142 -32.92 30.20 6.07
C ALA A 142 -32.46 31.66 6.17
N LEU A 143 -31.17 31.89 6.45
CA LEU A 143 -30.58 33.24 6.44
C LEU A 143 -30.62 33.89 5.05
N GLU A 144 -30.38 33.12 3.99
CA GLU A 144 -30.47 33.62 2.61
C GLU A 144 -31.91 33.97 2.21
N SER A 145 -32.90 33.15 2.59
CA SER A 145 -34.32 33.46 2.36
C SER A 145 -34.75 34.71 3.14
N THR A 146 -34.33 34.86 4.39
CA THR A 146 -34.56 36.06 5.21
C THR A 146 -33.97 37.31 4.55
N GLU A 147 -32.74 37.21 4.02
CA GLU A 147 -32.09 38.31 3.30
C GLU A 147 -32.84 38.68 2.01
N GLN A 148 -33.31 37.68 1.26
CA GLN A 148 -34.07 37.87 0.02
C GLN A 148 -35.45 38.49 0.28
N ALA A 149 -36.15 38.06 1.34
CA ALA A 149 -37.41 38.64 1.77
C ALA A 149 -37.24 40.14 2.07
N LEU A 150 -36.20 40.52 2.83
CA LEU A 150 -35.92 41.92 3.16
C LEU A 150 -35.43 42.76 1.95
N LYS A 151 -34.73 42.15 0.99
CA LYS A 151 -34.31 42.82 -0.27
C LYS A 151 -35.48 43.24 -1.16
N SER A 152 -36.64 42.61 -1.03
CA SER A 152 -37.82 42.92 -1.85
C SER A 152 -38.44 44.30 -1.54
N ARG A 153 -38.02 44.95 -0.45
CA ARG A 153 -38.50 46.24 0.03
C ARG A 153 -37.43 47.32 -0.10
N ASP A 154 -37.86 48.58 -0.33
CA ASP A 154 -36.95 49.71 -0.38
C ASP A 154 -36.30 49.93 1.00
N ASN A 155 -34.99 50.09 1.03
CA ASN A 155 -34.18 50.14 2.26
C ASN A 155 -34.58 51.32 3.20
N GLU A 156 -35.22 52.36 2.66
CA GLU A 156 -35.71 53.52 3.43
C GLU A 156 -37.01 53.22 4.22
N ASP A 157 -37.73 52.15 3.85
CA ASP A 157 -39.02 51.77 4.45
C ASP A 157 -38.89 50.70 5.54
N LEU A 158 -37.67 50.20 5.80
CA LEU A 158 -37.37 49.27 6.88
C LEU A 158 -37.31 49.99 8.23
N ARG A 159 -37.81 49.33 9.29
CA ARG A 159 -37.77 49.91 10.64
C ARG A 159 -36.35 50.12 11.18
N ASP A 160 -35.43 49.21 10.82
CA ASP A 160 -34.02 49.29 11.21
C ASP A 160 -33.08 48.81 10.08
N PRO A 161 -32.60 49.73 9.23
CA PRO A 161 -31.69 49.39 8.13
C PRO A 161 -30.36 48.75 8.57
N GLU A 162 -29.93 48.91 9.84
CA GLU A 162 -28.69 48.30 10.32
C GLU A 162 -28.85 46.79 10.51
N VAL A 163 -30.05 46.31 10.83
CA VAL A 163 -30.35 44.86 10.95
C VAL A 163 -30.15 44.14 9.62
N LEU A 164 -30.60 44.73 8.51
CA LEU A 164 -30.36 44.17 7.17
C LEU A 164 -28.86 44.14 6.81
N LYS A 165 -28.11 45.14 7.26
CA LYS A 165 -26.66 45.18 7.05
C LYS A 165 -25.93 44.10 7.85
N GLN A 166 -26.30 43.88 9.10
CA GLN A 166 -25.74 42.80 9.92
C GLN A 166 -26.06 41.42 9.35
N LEU A 167 -27.31 41.20 8.92
CA LEU A 167 -27.71 39.95 8.27
C LEU A 167 -26.89 39.69 6.99
N ARG A 168 -26.64 40.71 6.17
CA ARG A 168 -25.78 40.60 4.99
C ARG A 168 -24.36 40.17 5.32
N GLU A 169 -23.77 40.80 6.33
CA GLU A 169 -22.41 40.45 6.79
C GLU A 169 -22.38 38.99 7.28
N GLN A 170 -23.41 38.54 8.00
CA GLN A 170 -23.52 37.17 8.49
C GLN A 170 -23.70 36.15 7.35
N VAL A 171 -24.57 36.41 6.37
CA VAL A 171 -24.76 35.53 5.19
C VAL A 171 -23.47 35.42 4.37
N GLU A 172 -22.76 36.53 4.17
CA GLU A 172 -21.47 36.53 3.46
C GLU A 172 -20.39 35.74 4.23
N GLU A 173 -20.35 35.84 5.55
CA GLU A 173 -19.42 35.09 6.39
C GLU A 173 -19.68 33.58 6.30
N VAL A 174 -20.94 33.15 6.43
CA VAL A 174 -21.33 31.73 6.33
C VAL A 174 -21.08 31.17 4.93
N ARG A 175 -21.41 31.94 3.87
CA ARG A 175 -21.13 31.55 2.47
C ARG A 175 -19.63 31.32 2.26
N ARG A 176 -18.81 32.26 2.74
CA ARG A 176 -17.35 32.16 2.62
C ARG A 176 -16.81 30.97 3.41
N GLY A 177 -17.38 30.67 4.58
CA GLY A 177 -17.06 29.46 5.36
C GLY A 177 -17.27 28.17 4.56
N HIS A 178 -18.46 28.01 3.98
CA HIS A 178 -18.82 26.84 3.18
C HIS A 178 -17.97 26.69 1.91
N GLU A 179 -17.75 27.79 1.17
CA GLU A 179 -16.89 27.77 -0.02
C GLU A 179 -15.46 27.32 0.31
N ASN A 180 -14.91 27.77 1.43
CA ASN A 180 -13.59 27.36 1.89
C ASN A 180 -13.56 25.87 2.28
N GLU A 181 -14.61 25.36 2.91
CA GLU A 181 -14.69 23.95 3.30
C GLU A 181 -14.82 23.04 2.07
N ILE A 182 -15.68 23.38 1.12
CA ILE A 182 -15.81 22.65 -0.15
C ILE A 182 -14.47 22.64 -0.88
N ALA A 183 -13.80 23.78 -0.99
CA ALA A 183 -12.48 23.87 -1.62
C ALA A 183 -11.42 23.05 -0.86
N ARG A 184 -11.53 22.89 0.47
CA ARG A 184 -10.64 22.03 1.25
C ARG A 184 -10.91 20.54 0.98
N ARG A 185 -12.18 20.11 1.03
CA ARG A 185 -12.58 18.72 0.77
C ARG A 185 -12.24 18.29 -0.65
N GLN A 186 -12.46 19.17 -1.64
CA GLN A 186 -12.11 18.90 -3.03
C GLN A 186 -10.61 18.68 -3.21
N ARG A 187 -9.77 19.55 -2.63
CA ARG A 187 -8.31 19.36 -2.63
C ARG A 187 -7.88 18.03 -2.02
N GLN A 188 -8.55 17.58 -0.96
CA GLN A 188 -8.27 16.29 -0.32
C GLN A 188 -8.65 15.10 -1.23
N LEU A 189 -9.80 15.17 -1.91
CA LEU A 189 -10.23 14.12 -2.86
C LEU A 189 -9.30 14.03 -4.06
N ASP A 190 -8.94 15.16 -4.66
CA ASP A 190 -8.05 15.20 -5.82
C ASP A 190 -6.67 14.62 -5.47
N ARG A 191 -6.18 14.90 -4.26
CA ARG A 191 -4.94 14.32 -3.73
C ARG A 191 -5.02 12.80 -3.55
N LEU A 192 -6.12 12.27 -3.02
CA LEU A 192 -6.30 10.82 -2.85
C LEU A 192 -6.40 10.07 -4.18
N HIS A 193 -7.06 10.65 -5.18
CA HIS A 193 -7.11 10.06 -6.52
C HIS A 193 -5.73 10.04 -7.17
N HIS A 194 -4.99 11.16 -7.07
CA HIS A 194 -3.63 11.26 -7.59
C HIS A 194 -2.69 10.18 -7.03
N ILE A 195 -2.73 9.97 -5.71
CA ILE A 195 -1.92 8.94 -5.04
C ILE A 195 -2.26 7.53 -5.53
N ASN A 196 -3.55 7.20 -5.66
CA ASN A 196 -3.97 5.87 -6.10
C ASN A 196 -3.60 5.59 -7.56
N ASP A 197 -3.66 6.61 -8.42
CA ASP A 197 -3.28 6.47 -9.82
C ASP A 197 -1.76 6.27 -9.96
N LEU A 198 -0.96 7.01 -9.19
CA LEU A 198 0.49 6.83 -9.12
C LEU A 198 0.88 5.41 -8.70
N LEU A 199 0.28 4.88 -7.62
CA LEU A 199 0.58 3.51 -7.16
C LEU A 199 0.25 2.48 -8.24
N ARG A 200 -0.91 2.60 -8.91
CA ARG A 200 -1.32 1.69 -9.98
C ARG A 200 -0.39 1.73 -11.19
N GLU A 201 0.08 2.91 -11.57
CA GLU A 201 0.97 3.06 -12.71
C GLU A 201 2.34 2.45 -12.42
N VAL A 202 2.86 2.68 -11.20
CA VAL A 202 4.09 2.06 -10.72
C VAL A 202 3.95 0.54 -10.62
N ASP A 203 2.86 0.03 -10.04
CA ASP A 203 2.60 -1.41 -9.95
C ASP A 203 2.63 -2.08 -11.33
N LYS A 204 2.00 -1.45 -12.32
CA LYS A 204 2.00 -1.96 -13.70
C LYS A 204 3.41 -1.94 -14.30
N ALA A 205 4.16 -0.86 -14.08
CA ALA A 205 5.55 -0.76 -14.52
C ALA A 205 6.43 -1.85 -13.91
N LEU A 206 6.22 -2.19 -12.63
CA LEU A 206 6.97 -3.25 -11.94
C LEU A 206 6.66 -4.65 -12.48
N VAL A 207 5.42 -4.92 -12.88
CA VAL A 207 5.02 -6.23 -13.45
C VAL A 207 5.70 -6.49 -14.81
N ASP A 208 5.82 -5.46 -15.64
CA ASP A 208 6.38 -5.59 -16.99
C ASP A 208 7.93 -5.60 -16.99
N ALA A 209 8.55 -5.01 -15.96
CA ALA A 209 10.00 -4.92 -15.85
C ALA A 209 10.63 -6.26 -15.43
N THR A 210 11.76 -6.60 -16.06
CA THR A 210 12.49 -7.85 -15.82
C THR A 210 13.86 -7.64 -15.17
N THR A 211 14.29 -6.39 -15.09
CA THR A 211 15.57 -5.99 -14.50
C THR A 211 15.39 -4.79 -13.57
N ARG A 212 16.32 -4.66 -12.62
CA ARG A 212 16.41 -3.50 -11.75
C ARG A 212 16.49 -2.19 -12.54
N GLU A 213 17.30 -2.12 -13.61
CA GLU A 213 17.40 -0.91 -14.42
C GLU A 213 16.07 -0.54 -15.12
N GLU A 214 15.28 -1.53 -15.54
CA GLU A 214 13.95 -1.29 -16.12
C GLU A 214 12.97 -0.77 -15.08
N ILE A 215 12.97 -1.36 -13.88
CA ILE A 215 12.15 -0.92 -12.74
C ILE A 215 12.45 0.54 -12.39
N GLU A 216 13.72 0.85 -12.11
CA GLU A 216 14.14 2.20 -11.70
C GLU A 216 13.74 3.25 -12.76
N ARG A 217 13.90 2.91 -14.05
CA ARG A 217 13.52 3.82 -15.15
C ARG A 217 12.02 4.01 -15.23
N ALA A 218 11.25 2.93 -15.21
CA ALA A 218 9.80 2.99 -15.38
C ALA A 218 9.13 3.75 -14.22
N VAL A 219 9.64 3.61 -12.99
CA VAL A 219 9.19 4.41 -11.83
C VAL A 219 9.46 5.90 -12.04
N CYS A 220 10.68 6.28 -12.45
CA CYS A 220 11.00 7.69 -12.70
C CYS A 220 10.15 8.26 -13.85
N GLU A 221 9.99 7.52 -14.94
CA GLU A 221 9.18 7.93 -16.09
C GLU A 221 7.70 8.08 -15.71
N SER A 222 7.17 7.18 -14.89
CA SER A 222 5.81 7.26 -14.38
C SER A 222 5.61 8.49 -13.52
N LEU A 223 6.50 8.76 -12.57
CA LEU A 223 6.44 9.98 -11.74
C LEU A 223 6.50 11.25 -12.58
N ALA A 224 7.41 11.31 -13.56
CA ALA A 224 7.54 12.45 -14.46
C ALA A 224 6.38 12.60 -15.46
N SER A 225 5.48 11.61 -15.57
CA SER A 225 4.30 11.68 -16.44
C SER A 225 3.17 12.51 -15.82
N PHE A 226 3.15 12.64 -14.49
CA PHE A 226 2.18 13.45 -13.78
C PHE A 226 2.61 14.91 -13.68
N ASP A 227 1.69 15.83 -13.98
CA ASP A 227 1.92 17.28 -13.90
C ASP A 227 2.30 17.76 -12.48
N THR A 228 2.01 16.97 -11.45
CA THR A 228 2.33 17.26 -10.05
C THR A 228 3.82 17.17 -9.72
N TYR A 229 4.57 16.34 -10.44
CA TYR A 229 5.99 16.12 -10.18
C TYR A 229 6.84 16.76 -11.27
N THR A 230 7.78 17.61 -10.85
CA THR A 230 8.69 18.29 -11.76
C THR A 230 9.74 17.32 -12.31
N ALA A 231 10.23 16.43 -11.48
CA ALA A 231 11.27 15.46 -11.83
C ALA A 231 11.42 14.36 -10.78
N ALA A 232 11.99 13.22 -11.20
CA ALA A 232 12.33 12.11 -10.32
C ALA A 232 13.64 11.45 -10.74
N TRP A 233 14.42 10.98 -9.78
CA TRP A 233 15.66 10.22 -10.05
C TRP A 233 15.98 9.25 -8.92
N VAL A 234 16.72 8.19 -9.24
CA VAL A 234 17.16 7.19 -8.26
C VAL A 234 18.60 7.47 -7.84
N ALA A 235 18.75 7.79 -6.56
CA ALA A 235 20.00 7.98 -5.87
C ALA A 235 20.58 6.65 -5.39
N ARG A 236 21.88 6.50 -5.58
CA ARG A 236 22.70 5.49 -4.93
C ARG A 236 23.73 6.19 -4.06
N TYR A 237 23.77 5.81 -2.79
CA TYR A 237 24.78 6.28 -1.85
C TYR A 237 25.91 5.24 -1.72
N SER A 238 27.15 5.71 -1.60
CA SER A 238 28.33 4.87 -1.44
C SER A 238 29.09 5.28 -0.18
N ASP A 239 29.05 4.43 0.86
CA ASP A 239 29.72 4.72 2.14
C ASP A 239 31.24 4.86 2.01
N THR A 240 31.87 4.06 1.15
CA THR A 240 33.35 4.04 1.01
C THR A 240 33.95 5.38 0.57
N VAL A 241 33.20 6.14 -0.23
CA VAL A 241 33.64 7.43 -0.79
C VAL A 241 32.77 8.58 -0.28
N GLU A 242 31.76 8.29 0.55
CA GLU A 242 30.75 9.23 1.03
C GLU A 242 30.13 10.09 -0.07
N THR A 243 29.84 9.50 -1.23
CA THR A 243 29.24 10.19 -2.38
C THR A 243 27.90 9.59 -2.79
N ILE A 244 27.11 10.42 -3.47
CA ILE A 244 25.86 10.01 -4.12
C ILE A 244 26.10 9.99 -5.63
N SER A 245 25.48 9.02 -6.29
CA SER A 245 25.46 8.90 -7.74
C SER A 245 24.03 8.70 -8.22
N CYS A 246 23.69 9.29 -9.36
CA CYS A 246 22.43 9.04 -10.03
C CYS A 246 22.49 7.75 -10.85
N ARG A 247 21.51 6.86 -10.68
CA ARG A 247 21.34 5.67 -11.53
C ARG A 247 20.47 5.93 -12.74
N THR A 248 19.36 6.65 -12.55
CA THR A 248 18.41 7.00 -13.60
C THR A 248 17.64 8.25 -13.20
N ALA A 249 17.13 8.99 -14.19
CA ALA A 249 16.35 10.21 -13.97
C ALA A 249 15.30 10.39 -15.06
N ALA A 250 14.21 11.08 -14.72
CA ALA A 250 13.17 11.53 -15.63
C ALA A 250 12.70 12.94 -15.22
N GLY A 251 12.19 13.71 -16.18
CA GLY A 251 11.87 15.14 -16.02
C GLY A 251 13.11 16.05 -16.00
N VAL A 252 14.28 15.50 -15.69
CA VAL A 252 15.61 16.15 -15.72
C VAL A 252 16.66 15.26 -16.38
N ALA A 253 17.77 15.85 -16.80
CA ALA A 253 18.96 15.09 -17.16
C ALA A 253 19.50 14.37 -15.91
N PRO A 254 20.12 13.18 -16.04
CA PRO A 254 20.72 12.48 -14.91
C PRO A 254 21.70 13.39 -14.17
N PRO A 255 21.43 13.76 -12.90
CA PRO A 255 22.30 14.69 -12.19
C PRO A 255 23.69 14.10 -11.99
N VAL A 256 24.70 14.91 -12.29
CA VAL A 256 26.12 14.59 -12.09
C VAL A 256 26.62 15.40 -10.92
N PHE A 257 27.19 14.71 -9.93
CA PHE A 257 27.63 15.31 -8.68
C PHE A 257 29.16 15.23 -8.57
N ASP A 258 29.84 16.37 -8.75
CA ASP A 258 31.30 16.49 -8.59
C ASP A 258 31.67 16.66 -7.09
N GLY A 259 31.42 15.64 -6.26
CA GLY A 259 31.76 15.61 -4.82
C GLY A 259 30.54 15.56 -3.88
N GLN A 260 30.73 15.94 -2.61
CA GLN A 260 29.62 16.07 -1.65
C GLN A 260 28.78 17.28 -2.01
N ILE A 261 27.54 17.07 -2.43
CA ILE A 261 26.58 18.16 -2.62
C ILE A 261 25.86 18.45 -1.32
N GLY A 262 26.07 19.68 -0.84
CA GLY A 262 25.14 20.47 -0.04
C GLY A 262 24.33 19.74 1.03
N SER A 263 23.10 20.20 1.20
CA SER A 263 22.18 19.79 2.27
C SER A 263 21.49 18.44 2.01
N LEU A 264 21.48 17.96 0.75
CA LEU A 264 20.75 16.76 0.35
C LEU A 264 21.51 15.45 0.68
N THR A 265 22.84 15.46 0.62
CA THR A 265 23.64 14.25 0.90
C THR A 265 23.40 13.69 2.31
N PRO A 266 23.43 14.52 3.38
CA PRO A 266 23.08 14.06 4.72
C PRO A 266 21.64 13.55 4.84
N ARG A 267 20.69 14.10 4.07
CA ARG A 267 19.27 13.72 4.09
C ARG A 267 19.05 12.36 3.45
N ILE A 268 19.64 12.13 2.27
CA ILE A 268 19.63 10.82 1.63
C ILE A 268 20.30 9.78 2.53
N ARG A 269 21.43 10.11 3.16
CA ARG A 269 22.07 9.23 4.14
C ARG A 269 21.13 8.86 5.29
N SER A 270 20.48 9.85 5.92
CA SER A 270 19.53 9.60 7.02
C SER A 270 18.36 8.73 6.56
N ALA A 271 17.74 9.07 5.42
CA ALA A 271 16.61 8.32 4.88
C ALA A 271 16.97 6.84 4.62
N LEU A 272 18.18 6.55 4.15
CA LEU A 272 18.65 5.19 3.91
C LEU A 272 18.98 4.43 5.21
N GLN A 273 19.57 5.11 6.20
CA GLN A 273 19.94 4.53 7.48
C GLN A 273 18.71 4.25 8.35
N ASP A 274 17.82 5.24 8.46
CA ASP A 274 16.62 5.19 9.28
C ASP A 274 15.46 4.47 8.56
N ARG A 275 15.57 4.29 7.24
CA ARG A 275 14.54 3.73 6.35
C ARG A 275 13.22 4.51 6.47
N THR A 276 13.32 5.84 6.52
CA THR A 276 12.17 6.74 6.62
C THR A 276 12.18 7.78 5.51
N VAL A 277 11.00 8.16 5.04
CA VAL A 277 10.84 9.23 4.05
C VAL A 277 11.20 10.60 4.64
N GLU A 278 12.12 11.31 3.99
CA GLU A 278 12.48 12.69 4.31
C GLU A 278 11.74 13.66 3.38
N LEU A 279 11.10 14.68 3.98
CA LEU A 279 10.46 15.80 3.28
C LEU A 279 11.30 17.05 3.49
N ILE A 280 11.66 17.74 2.41
CA ILE A 280 12.56 18.89 2.43
C ILE A 280 11.90 20.03 1.67
N ASP A 281 11.65 21.14 2.37
CA ASP A 281 11.14 22.37 1.77
C ASP A 281 12.32 23.19 1.21
N GLY A 282 12.27 23.51 -0.08
CA GLY A 282 13.33 24.22 -0.78
C GLY A 282 14.56 23.36 -1.07
N ILE A 283 15.30 23.73 -2.10
CA ILE A 283 16.62 23.15 -2.38
C ILE A 283 17.70 24.21 -2.44
N ASP A 284 18.91 23.84 -2.01
CA ASP A 284 20.05 24.76 -2.07
C ASP A 284 20.45 25.07 -3.53
N PRO A 285 20.99 26.29 -3.81
CA PRO A 285 21.29 26.71 -5.17
C PRO A 285 22.26 25.79 -5.91
N ASP A 286 23.25 25.23 -5.21
CA ASP A 286 24.25 24.33 -5.79
C ASP A 286 23.59 23.00 -6.24
N HIS A 287 22.66 22.48 -5.42
CA HIS A 287 21.83 21.33 -5.77
C HIS A 287 20.89 21.61 -6.94
N PHE A 288 20.23 22.78 -6.95
CA PHE A 288 19.40 23.20 -8.06
C PHE A 288 20.19 23.27 -9.37
N GLU A 289 21.40 23.82 -9.32
CA GLU A 289 22.28 23.93 -10.49
C GLU A 289 22.64 22.54 -11.03
N ALA A 290 23.06 21.62 -10.16
CA ALA A 290 23.44 20.26 -10.53
C ALA A 290 22.29 19.45 -11.20
N VAL A 291 21.06 19.65 -10.74
CA VAL A 291 19.90 18.85 -11.17
C VAL A 291 19.17 19.49 -12.36
N PHE A 292 18.95 20.80 -12.34
CA PHE A 292 18.06 21.48 -13.29
C PHE A 292 18.79 22.26 -14.38
N THR A 293 20.10 22.50 -14.26
CA THR A 293 20.86 23.33 -15.23
C THR A 293 22.01 22.62 -15.93
N SER A 294 22.32 21.37 -15.58
CA SER A 294 23.49 20.64 -16.10
C SER A 294 23.50 20.37 -17.61
N ASP A 295 22.37 20.49 -18.32
CA ASP A 295 22.32 20.28 -19.79
C ASP A 295 21.17 21.00 -20.54
N ARG A 296 20.59 22.08 -20.00
CA ARG A 296 19.41 22.75 -20.62
C ARG A 296 19.77 24.04 -21.36
N THR A 297 19.24 24.20 -22.58
CA THR A 297 19.27 25.46 -23.36
C THR A 297 18.29 26.53 -22.85
N GLU A 298 17.34 26.14 -21.99
CA GLU A 298 16.29 26.99 -21.42
C GLU A 298 16.28 26.89 -19.89
N THR A 299 16.18 28.03 -19.22
CA THR A 299 16.06 28.11 -17.75
C THR A 299 14.71 27.52 -17.32
N PRO A 300 14.68 26.63 -16.31
CA PRO A 300 13.42 26.13 -15.75
C PRO A 300 12.51 27.28 -15.29
N ASP A 301 11.19 27.14 -15.41
CA ASP A 301 10.19 28.10 -14.89
C ASP A 301 9.96 27.93 -13.37
N VAL A 302 10.92 27.31 -12.68
CA VAL A 302 10.88 26.99 -11.25
C VAL A 302 12.10 27.58 -10.56
N THR A 303 11.91 28.06 -9.34
CA THR A 303 13.00 28.64 -8.52
C THR A 303 13.44 27.64 -7.44
N PRO A 304 14.69 27.72 -6.94
CA PRO A 304 15.18 26.81 -5.90
C PRO A 304 14.34 26.84 -4.62
N GLU A 305 13.79 28.02 -4.30
CA GLU A 305 12.98 28.27 -3.11
C GLU A 305 11.54 27.74 -3.25
N GLY A 306 11.06 27.56 -4.49
CA GLY A 306 9.73 27.06 -4.81
C GLY A 306 9.68 25.57 -5.17
N LEU A 307 10.72 24.81 -4.82
CA LEU A 307 10.75 23.36 -5.04
C LEU A 307 10.78 22.63 -3.71
N SER A 308 9.88 21.67 -3.55
CA SER A 308 9.92 20.71 -2.44
C SER A 308 10.49 19.37 -2.91
N THR A 309 11.24 18.70 -2.04
CA THR A 309 11.90 17.43 -2.33
C THR A 309 11.42 16.34 -1.39
N VAL A 310 11.08 15.18 -1.96
CA VAL A 310 10.78 13.95 -1.22
C VAL A 310 11.91 12.96 -1.47
N VAL A 311 12.50 12.44 -0.39
CA VAL A 311 13.50 11.38 -0.46
C VAL A 311 12.89 10.10 0.12
N VAL A 312 12.73 9.10 -0.73
CA VAL A 312 12.05 7.84 -0.44
C VAL A 312 13.07 6.71 -0.44
N PRO A 313 13.31 6.03 0.69
CA PRO A 313 14.20 4.86 0.69
C PRO A 313 13.55 3.71 -0.10
N ILE A 314 14.33 3.09 -0.99
CA ILE A 314 13.94 1.89 -1.72
C ILE A 314 14.53 0.70 -0.96
N ALA A 315 13.70 0.01 -0.20
CA ALA A 315 14.12 -1.09 0.66
C ALA A 315 13.19 -2.28 0.54
N TYR A 316 13.75 -3.47 0.71
CA TYR A 316 13.00 -4.71 0.92
C TYR A 316 13.54 -5.36 2.19
N ARG A 317 12.69 -5.44 3.22
CA ARG A 317 13.07 -5.92 4.56
C ARG A 317 14.32 -5.19 5.08
N GLU A 318 15.44 -5.88 5.32
CA GLU A 318 16.67 -5.23 5.80
C GLU A 318 17.58 -4.71 4.69
N THR A 319 17.30 -5.05 3.43
CA THR A 319 18.13 -4.65 2.28
C THR A 319 17.68 -3.29 1.75
N VAL A 320 18.61 -2.34 1.69
CA VAL A 320 18.38 -0.99 1.14
C VAL A 320 19.07 -0.86 -0.22
N TYR A 321 18.29 -0.71 -1.29
CA TYR A 321 18.81 -0.66 -2.66
C TYR A 321 19.25 0.74 -3.10
N GLY A 322 18.71 1.80 -2.48
CA GLY A 322 18.95 3.19 -2.83
C GLY A 322 17.82 4.09 -2.36
N ALA A 323 17.74 5.31 -2.87
CA ALA A 323 16.65 6.24 -2.59
C ALA A 323 16.07 6.80 -3.89
N LEU A 324 14.75 6.88 -3.98
CA LEU A 324 14.05 7.65 -5.00
C LEU A 324 13.92 9.10 -4.51
N VAL A 325 14.35 10.05 -5.34
CA VAL A 325 14.27 11.49 -5.05
C VAL A 325 13.29 12.12 -6.04
N VAL A 326 12.25 12.77 -5.50
CA VAL A 326 11.15 13.36 -6.27
C VAL A 326 11.06 14.84 -5.96
N TYR A 327 10.89 15.66 -7.00
CA TYR A 327 10.70 17.11 -6.89
C TYR A 327 9.27 17.50 -7.25
N THR A 328 8.72 18.43 -6.49
CA THR A 328 7.42 19.05 -6.77
C THR A 328 7.52 20.57 -6.63
N ASP A 329 6.61 21.28 -7.29
CA ASP A 329 6.45 22.72 -7.20
C ASP A 329 5.73 23.13 -5.90
N ASP A 330 5.95 24.36 -5.43
CA ASP A 330 5.53 24.95 -4.14
C ASP A 330 4.01 24.94 -3.89
N ASN A 331 3.22 24.57 -4.91
CA ASN A 331 1.78 24.42 -4.83
C ASN A 331 1.34 23.15 -4.08
N VAL A 332 2.27 22.23 -3.77
CA VAL A 332 1.98 20.97 -3.07
C VAL A 332 2.67 20.95 -1.71
N THR A 333 1.88 21.11 -0.64
CA THR A 333 2.37 20.94 0.73
C THR A 333 2.18 19.49 1.17
N PHE A 334 3.28 18.79 1.41
CA PHE A 334 3.25 17.43 1.93
C PHE A 334 3.04 17.43 3.45
N GLY A 335 2.07 16.65 3.91
CA GLY A 335 1.77 16.39 5.33
C GLY A 335 2.23 15.00 5.76
N GLU A 336 1.95 14.62 7.01
CA GLU A 336 2.29 13.29 7.55
C GLU A 336 1.67 12.15 6.74
N ASP A 337 0.46 12.34 6.20
CA ASP A 337 -0.24 11.36 5.38
C ASP A 337 0.50 11.05 4.05
N ASP A 338 1.30 11.98 3.51
CA ASP A 338 2.08 11.72 2.28
C ASP A 338 3.29 10.84 2.53
N ARG A 339 3.88 10.93 3.73
CA ARG A 339 5.02 10.07 4.08
C ARG A 339 4.63 8.60 3.98
N ALA A 340 3.45 8.24 4.48
CA ALA A 340 2.95 6.86 4.43
C ALA A 340 2.81 6.34 2.99
N VAL A 341 2.36 7.19 2.07
CA VAL A 341 2.21 6.83 0.66
C VAL A 341 3.57 6.59 0.00
N PHE A 342 4.51 7.51 0.22
CA PHE A 342 5.84 7.38 -0.34
C PHE A 342 6.61 6.21 0.29
N ASP A 343 6.38 5.92 1.57
CA ASP A 343 6.95 4.76 2.24
C ASP A 343 6.48 3.45 1.59
N GLU A 344 5.17 3.33 1.35
CA GLU A 344 4.59 2.18 0.63
C GLU A 344 5.13 2.07 -0.80
N LEU A 345 5.29 3.20 -1.49
CA LEU A 345 5.90 3.24 -2.82
C LEU A 345 7.34 2.71 -2.78
N GLY A 346 8.16 3.16 -1.84
CA GLY A 346 9.54 2.72 -1.64
C GLY A 346 9.65 1.21 -1.39
N ALA A 347 8.77 0.68 -0.53
CA ALA A 347 8.68 -0.75 -0.24
C ALA A 347 8.26 -1.57 -1.47
N THR A 348 7.29 -1.07 -2.24
CA THR A 348 6.78 -1.74 -3.45
C THR A 348 7.86 -1.82 -4.53
N ILE A 349 8.61 -0.74 -4.74
CA ILE A 349 9.76 -0.72 -5.66
C ILE A 349 10.85 -1.70 -5.19
N GLY A 350 11.17 -1.70 -3.89
CA GLY A 350 12.14 -2.63 -3.30
C GLY A 350 11.75 -4.09 -3.51
N HIS A 351 10.47 -4.42 -3.33
CA HIS A 351 9.95 -5.77 -3.60
C HIS A 351 10.13 -6.16 -5.07
N GLY A 352 9.80 -5.27 -6.01
CA GLY A 352 9.99 -5.50 -7.44
C GLY A 352 11.45 -5.75 -7.81
N ILE A 353 12.38 -4.96 -7.26
CA ILE A 353 13.83 -5.13 -7.51
C ILE A 353 14.29 -6.50 -7.02
N ASN A 354 13.95 -6.89 -5.79
CA ASN A 354 14.34 -8.19 -5.25
C ASN A 354 13.77 -9.35 -6.07
N ALA A 355 12.51 -9.26 -6.49
CA ALA A 355 11.87 -10.26 -7.33
C ALA A 355 12.56 -10.39 -8.70
N ALA A 356 12.94 -9.28 -9.33
CA ALA A 356 13.67 -9.26 -10.59
C ALA A 356 15.07 -9.88 -10.47
N GLU A 357 15.83 -9.53 -9.41
CA GLU A 357 17.17 -10.09 -9.16
C GLU A 357 17.11 -11.61 -8.89
N SER A 358 16.16 -12.05 -8.06
CA SER A 358 15.93 -13.47 -7.75
C SER A 358 15.52 -14.28 -8.98
N LYS A 359 14.63 -13.75 -9.82
CA LYS A 359 14.21 -14.40 -11.07
C LYS A 359 15.37 -14.53 -12.05
N ARG A 360 16.21 -13.49 -12.17
CA ARG A 360 17.33 -13.46 -13.10
C ARG A 360 18.43 -14.45 -12.71
N LEU A 361 18.64 -14.68 -11.42
CA LEU A 361 19.47 -15.78 -10.92
C LEU A 361 19.02 -17.15 -11.44
N LEU A 362 17.72 -17.41 -11.60
CA LEU A 362 17.22 -18.72 -12.06
C LEU A 362 17.43 -18.96 -13.56
N TYR A 363 17.39 -17.91 -14.38
CA TYR A 363 17.38 -18.03 -15.85
C TYR A 363 18.68 -17.59 -16.54
N SER A 364 19.66 -17.07 -15.80
CA SER A 364 20.93 -16.59 -16.37
C SER A 364 21.95 -17.72 -16.53
N ASP A 365 22.60 -17.79 -17.69
CA ASP A 365 23.68 -18.74 -18.01
C ASP A 365 25.00 -18.39 -17.30
N THR A 366 25.11 -17.15 -16.82
CA THR A 366 26.23 -16.67 -15.98
C THR A 366 25.72 -16.23 -14.62
N ALA A 367 26.53 -16.44 -13.60
CA ALA A 367 26.30 -15.94 -12.25
C ALA A 367 27.61 -15.45 -11.63
N VAL A 368 27.53 -14.63 -10.60
CA VAL A 368 28.70 -14.16 -9.86
C VAL A 368 28.76 -14.88 -8.54
N GLU A 369 29.81 -15.67 -8.34
CA GLU A 369 30.14 -16.36 -7.11
C GLU A 369 31.00 -15.45 -6.23
N LEU A 370 30.61 -15.32 -4.96
CA LEU A 370 31.31 -14.60 -3.92
C LEU A 370 31.67 -15.56 -2.80
N GLU A 371 32.94 -15.51 -2.38
CA GLU A 371 33.43 -16.25 -1.23
C GLU A 371 33.66 -15.27 -0.08
N PHE A 372 33.04 -15.56 1.05
CA PHE A 372 33.13 -14.78 2.28
C PHE A 372 33.85 -15.57 3.37
N THR A 373 34.67 -14.87 4.17
CA THR A 373 35.10 -15.31 5.49
C THR A 373 34.19 -14.72 6.54
N HIS A 374 33.90 -15.49 7.59
CA HIS A 374 32.95 -15.13 8.62
C HIS A 374 33.49 -15.52 10.00
N GLU A 375 33.86 -14.53 10.81
CA GLU A 375 34.41 -14.74 12.16
C GLU A 375 33.47 -14.21 13.25
N ASP A 376 32.24 -13.87 12.88
CA ASP A 376 31.30 -13.23 13.80
C ASP A 376 30.60 -14.27 14.68
N ARG A 377 30.77 -14.15 16.00
CA ARG A 377 30.10 -15.03 16.97
C ARG A 377 28.62 -14.69 17.19
N GLY A 378 28.12 -13.62 16.57
CA GLY A 378 26.69 -13.38 16.46
C GLY A 378 25.98 -14.39 15.54
N ASP A 379 26.70 -15.08 14.64
CA ASP A 379 26.12 -16.13 13.79
C ASP A 379 26.10 -17.48 14.51
N LEU A 380 24.93 -18.14 14.49
CA LEU A 380 24.70 -19.41 15.17
C LEU A 380 25.67 -20.51 14.73
N PHE A 381 26.01 -20.60 13.44
CA PHE A 381 26.84 -21.70 12.93
C PHE A 381 28.31 -21.49 13.28
N VAL A 382 28.77 -20.24 13.21
CA VAL A 382 30.11 -19.85 13.66
C VAL A 382 30.25 -20.13 15.16
N ASP A 383 29.32 -19.67 15.99
CA ASP A 383 29.41 -19.87 17.44
C ASP A 383 29.26 -21.35 17.84
N LEU A 384 28.32 -22.08 17.22
CA LEU A 384 28.18 -23.53 17.40
C LEU A 384 29.51 -24.23 17.13
N SER A 385 30.19 -23.92 16.02
CA SER A 385 31.47 -24.55 15.66
C SER A 385 32.58 -24.27 16.68
N ALA A 386 32.54 -23.11 17.33
CA ALA A 386 33.49 -22.72 18.37
C ALA A 386 33.22 -23.46 19.70
N VAL A 387 31.95 -23.62 20.07
CA VAL A 387 31.55 -24.24 21.34
C VAL A 387 31.76 -25.74 21.32
N VAL A 388 31.34 -26.42 20.25
CA VAL A 388 31.43 -27.87 20.14
C VAL A 388 32.78 -28.32 19.57
N ASN A 389 33.62 -27.38 19.13
CA ASN A 389 34.91 -27.62 18.48
C ASN A 389 34.81 -28.66 17.35
N GLY A 390 33.73 -28.59 16.59
CA GLY A 390 33.41 -29.49 15.49
C GLY A 390 33.23 -28.75 14.17
N ARG A 391 33.25 -29.50 13.06
CA ARG A 391 33.00 -28.96 11.72
C ARG A 391 31.50 -28.90 11.48
N VAL A 392 30.98 -27.69 11.35
CA VAL A 392 29.57 -27.40 11.06
C VAL A 392 29.44 -27.13 9.56
N SER A 393 28.48 -27.76 8.90
CA SER A 393 28.20 -27.53 7.47
C SER A 393 26.70 -27.47 7.22
N LEU A 394 26.25 -26.42 6.54
CA LEU A 394 24.87 -26.31 6.08
C LEU A 394 24.65 -27.24 4.88
N GLN A 395 23.63 -28.09 4.95
CA GLN A 395 23.25 -29.02 3.88
C GLN A 395 22.07 -28.48 3.06
N GLY A 396 21.30 -27.56 3.63
CA GLY A 396 20.19 -26.90 2.97
C GLY A 396 19.40 -26.08 3.98
N PHE A 397 18.51 -25.24 3.46
CA PHE A 397 17.61 -24.45 4.29
C PHE A 397 16.28 -24.23 3.56
N SER A 398 15.25 -23.91 4.32
CA SER A 398 13.93 -23.57 3.79
C SER A 398 13.35 -22.39 4.57
N PRO A 399 12.94 -21.31 3.90
CA PRO A 399 12.21 -20.23 4.54
C PRO A 399 10.86 -20.73 5.05
N ALA A 400 10.46 -20.30 6.24
CA ALA A 400 9.16 -20.57 6.79
C ALA A 400 8.20 -19.38 6.58
N THR A 401 6.90 -19.66 6.57
CA THR A 401 5.85 -18.64 6.32
C THR A 401 5.72 -17.57 7.41
N ASP A 402 6.28 -17.80 8.59
CA ASP A 402 6.31 -16.89 9.74
C ASP A 402 7.60 -16.06 9.83
N GLY A 403 8.46 -16.11 8.80
CA GLY A 403 9.68 -15.30 8.71
C GLY A 403 10.96 -15.99 9.18
N GLY A 404 10.86 -17.10 9.93
CA GLY A 404 12.02 -17.90 10.34
C GLY A 404 12.60 -18.77 9.21
N ILE A 405 13.79 -19.33 9.43
CA ILE A 405 14.47 -20.23 8.50
C ILE A 405 14.68 -21.59 9.17
N SER A 406 14.32 -22.66 8.47
CA SER A 406 14.63 -24.04 8.88
C SER A 406 15.90 -24.50 8.17
N CYS A 407 16.97 -24.68 8.92
CA CYS A 407 18.29 -25.06 8.46
C CYS A 407 18.56 -26.54 8.74
N TYR A 408 19.09 -27.24 7.74
CA TYR A 408 19.56 -28.61 7.86
C TYR A 408 21.07 -28.58 8.00
N THR A 409 21.55 -28.74 9.22
CA THR A 409 22.95 -28.54 9.57
C THR A 409 23.57 -29.84 10.00
N SER A 410 24.69 -30.17 9.38
CA SER A 410 25.48 -31.30 9.81
C SER A 410 26.67 -30.90 10.63
N VAL A 411 26.97 -31.68 11.66
CA VAL A 411 28.11 -31.50 12.55
C VAL A 411 28.95 -32.76 12.57
N GLU A 412 30.24 -32.60 12.33
CA GLU A 412 31.26 -33.63 12.43
C GLU A 412 32.17 -33.32 13.62
N GLU A 413 32.83 -34.35 14.17
CA GLU A 413 33.79 -34.21 15.27
C GLU A 413 33.20 -33.72 16.62
N ALA A 414 31.87 -33.78 16.79
CA ALA A 414 31.17 -33.47 18.04
C ALA A 414 30.08 -34.51 18.36
N ALA A 415 29.80 -34.71 19.65
CA ALA A 415 28.73 -35.62 20.08
C ALA A 415 27.35 -35.00 19.85
N ALA A 416 26.40 -35.80 19.37
CA ALA A 416 25.07 -35.30 19.01
C ALA A 416 24.32 -34.69 20.20
N GLU A 417 24.52 -35.23 21.40
CA GLU A 417 23.92 -34.73 22.65
C GLU A 417 24.42 -33.32 22.99
N ASP A 418 25.73 -33.07 22.92
CA ASP A 418 26.33 -31.76 23.22
C ASP A 418 25.85 -30.69 22.24
N VAL A 419 25.76 -31.04 20.95
CA VAL A 419 25.26 -30.15 19.90
C VAL A 419 23.78 -29.79 20.13
N LEU A 420 22.95 -30.79 20.45
CA LEU A 420 21.52 -30.56 20.67
C LEU A 420 21.26 -29.76 21.95
N GLU A 421 22.03 -30.01 23.02
CA GLU A 421 21.96 -29.24 24.27
C GLU A 421 22.27 -27.77 24.01
N TYR A 422 23.32 -27.48 23.24
CA TYR A 422 23.66 -26.11 22.85
C TYR A 422 22.53 -25.46 22.01
N LEU A 423 22.09 -26.13 20.95
CA LEU A 423 21.07 -25.58 20.05
C LEU A 423 19.74 -25.30 20.75
N THR A 424 19.32 -26.17 21.66
CA THR A 424 18.05 -25.98 22.40
C THR A 424 18.14 -24.93 23.51
N ALA A 425 19.34 -24.57 23.95
CA ALA A 425 19.59 -23.51 24.95
C ALA A 425 19.81 -22.13 24.32
N HIS A 426 20.07 -22.05 23.01
CA HIS A 426 20.36 -20.80 22.31
C HIS A 426 19.10 -19.93 22.17
N GLU A 427 19.21 -18.64 22.44
CA GLU A 427 18.06 -17.71 22.51
C GLU A 427 17.33 -17.54 21.17
N ASP A 428 18.06 -17.59 20.06
CA ASP A 428 17.51 -17.40 18.72
C ASP A 428 17.09 -18.69 18.01
N VAL A 429 17.18 -19.84 18.71
CA VAL A 429 16.73 -21.13 18.18
C VAL A 429 15.34 -21.44 18.72
N GLN A 430 14.34 -21.41 17.83
CA GLN A 430 12.97 -21.77 18.21
C GLN A 430 12.83 -23.29 18.45
N HIS A 431 13.51 -24.08 17.63
CA HIS A 431 13.41 -25.53 17.66
C HIS A 431 14.66 -26.17 17.09
N ALA A 432 15.15 -27.24 17.72
CA ALA A 432 16.20 -28.08 17.18
C ALA A 432 15.87 -29.55 17.40
N ARG A 433 16.12 -30.39 16.39
CA ARG A 433 16.02 -31.84 16.50
C ARG A 433 17.10 -32.56 15.71
N THR A 434 17.52 -33.72 16.20
CA THR A 434 18.40 -34.63 15.46
C THR A 434 17.59 -35.40 14.41
N ILE A 435 18.02 -35.35 13.15
CA ILE A 435 17.46 -36.14 12.05
C ILE A 435 18.19 -37.48 11.96
N THR A 436 19.51 -37.42 11.92
CA THR A 436 20.37 -38.61 11.81
C THR A 436 21.55 -38.44 12.76
N ASP A 437 21.89 -39.50 13.49
CA ASP A 437 23.11 -39.58 14.30
C ASP A 437 23.92 -40.79 13.81
N THR A 438 25.09 -40.52 13.24
CA THR A 438 26.04 -41.56 12.83
C THR A 438 27.40 -41.29 13.49
N PRO A 439 28.24 -42.32 13.66
CA PRO A 439 29.56 -42.16 14.30
C PRO A 439 30.49 -41.15 13.60
N GLU A 440 30.25 -40.87 12.32
CA GLU A 440 31.07 -39.95 11.50
C GLU A 440 30.45 -38.55 11.44
N LYS A 441 29.12 -38.45 11.45
CA LYS A 441 28.38 -37.21 11.16
C LYS A 441 26.98 -37.23 11.78
N SER A 442 26.60 -36.13 12.44
CA SER A 442 25.24 -35.91 12.92
C SER A 442 24.55 -34.85 12.07
N LEU A 443 23.26 -35.03 11.76
CA LEU A 443 22.43 -34.09 11.02
C LEU A 443 21.29 -33.58 11.90
N PHE A 444 21.14 -32.26 11.95
CA PHE A 444 20.16 -31.55 12.75
C PHE A 444 19.26 -30.72 11.85
N GLU A 445 18.00 -30.60 12.25
CA GLU A 445 17.11 -29.54 11.79
C GLU A 445 17.05 -28.48 12.87
N VAL A 446 17.32 -27.23 12.49
CA VAL A 446 17.36 -26.08 13.39
C VAL A 446 16.50 -24.97 12.80
N ARG A 447 15.57 -24.45 13.59
CA ARG A 447 14.72 -23.32 13.20
C ARG A 447 15.18 -22.05 13.92
N VAL A 448 15.48 -21.02 13.15
CA VAL A 448 16.06 -19.74 13.60
C VAL A 448 15.31 -18.55 13.04
N ASP A 449 15.25 -17.45 13.78
CA ASP A 449 14.57 -16.23 13.33
C ASP A 449 15.51 -15.15 12.77
N ALA A 450 16.69 -14.93 13.36
CA ALA A 450 17.55 -13.80 12.96
C ALA A 450 19.08 -14.02 13.11
N SER A 451 19.54 -14.98 13.92
CA SER A 451 20.97 -15.13 14.22
C SER A 451 21.73 -15.98 13.21
N THR A 452 21.51 -15.67 11.93
CA THR A 452 22.31 -16.27 10.88
C THR A 452 22.55 -15.33 9.72
N VAL A 453 23.78 -15.38 9.19
CA VAL A 453 24.20 -14.70 7.97
C VAL A 453 23.33 -15.08 6.76
N LEU A 454 22.59 -16.19 6.81
CA LEU A 454 21.68 -16.61 5.75
C LEU A 454 20.54 -15.63 5.50
N VAL A 455 19.98 -15.00 6.56
CA VAL A 455 18.84 -14.08 6.44
C VAL A 455 19.15 -12.93 5.49
N PRO A 456 20.17 -12.07 5.72
CA PRO A 456 20.46 -10.94 4.85
C PRO A 456 20.81 -11.37 3.42
N LEU A 457 21.45 -12.53 3.24
CA LEU A 457 21.77 -13.06 1.91
C LEU A 457 20.51 -13.46 1.13
N ILE A 458 19.58 -14.16 1.78
CA ILE A 458 18.31 -14.57 1.16
C ILE A 458 17.44 -13.35 0.88
N GLU A 459 17.42 -12.36 1.77
CA GLU A 459 16.65 -11.12 1.59
C GLU A 459 17.16 -10.27 0.44
N PHE A 460 18.48 -10.28 0.21
CA PHE A 460 19.10 -9.70 -0.97
C PHE A 460 18.79 -10.48 -2.26
N GLY A 461 18.21 -11.68 -2.16
CA GLY A 461 17.92 -12.55 -3.30
C GLY A 461 19.12 -13.39 -3.72
N ALA A 462 20.13 -13.56 -2.86
CA ALA A 462 21.31 -14.36 -3.16
C ALA A 462 21.06 -15.86 -2.94
N SER A 463 21.70 -16.70 -3.75
CA SER A 463 21.70 -18.15 -3.56
C SER A 463 22.89 -18.53 -2.68
N VAL A 464 22.64 -19.07 -1.49
CA VAL A 464 23.71 -19.59 -0.64
C VAL A 464 24.06 -21.00 -1.10
N ASP A 465 25.30 -21.15 -1.57
CA ASP A 465 25.80 -22.39 -2.14
C ASP A 465 26.36 -23.30 -1.04
N THR A 466 27.26 -22.76 -0.22
CA THR A 466 27.84 -23.50 0.89
C THR A 466 28.03 -22.59 2.08
N LEU A 467 27.80 -23.11 3.28
CA LEU A 467 28.19 -22.49 4.54
C LEU A 467 28.86 -23.56 5.39
N THR A 468 30.11 -23.30 5.78
CA THR A 468 30.89 -24.18 6.65
C THR A 468 31.55 -23.38 7.76
N ALA A 469 31.64 -23.93 8.96
CA ALA A 469 32.32 -23.30 10.07
C ALA A 469 33.11 -24.33 10.90
N MET A 470 34.29 -23.93 11.37
CA MET A 470 35.16 -24.76 12.19
C MET A 470 35.88 -23.87 13.21
N GLY A 471 35.74 -24.19 14.50
CA GLY A 471 36.48 -23.49 15.56
C GLY A 471 36.17 -21.99 15.69
N GLY A 472 35.01 -21.53 15.22
CA GLY A 472 34.63 -20.12 15.22
C GLY A 472 35.07 -19.34 13.99
N GLU A 473 35.57 -20.02 12.95
CA GLU A 473 35.85 -19.43 11.64
C GLU A 473 34.95 -20.09 10.59
N GLY A 474 34.19 -19.27 9.88
CA GLY A 474 33.25 -19.65 8.84
C GLY A 474 33.73 -19.27 7.44
N SER A 475 33.35 -20.09 6.46
CA SER A 475 33.46 -19.80 5.03
C SER A 475 32.11 -20.02 4.37
N LEU A 476 31.73 -19.06 3.54
CA LEU A 476 30.43 -18.99 2.89
C LEU A 476 30.64 -18.69 1.42
N VAL A 477 30.03 -19.49 0.55
CA VAL A 477 29.98 -19.26 -0.90
C VAL A 477 28.56 -18.89 -1.27
N VAL A 478 28.42 -17.78 -2.00
CA VAL A 478 27.13 -17.22 -2.40
C VAL A 478 27.15 -16.87 -3.87
N THR A 479 26.11 -17.25 -4.59
CA THR A 479 25.91 -16.88 -5.99
C THR A 479 24.85 -15.78 -6.11
N VAL A 480 25.18 -14.73 -6.86
CA VAL A 480 24.29 -13.60 -7.17
C VAL A 480 24.18 -13.35 -8.67
N SER A 481 23.12 -12.63 -9.07
CA SER A 481 22.89 -12.26 -10.47
C SER A 481 24.08 -11.44 -10.99
N PRO A 482 24.51 -11.57 -12.26
CA PRO A 482 25.63 -10.80 -12.81
C PRO A 482 25.46 -9.27 -12.75
N GLY A 483 24.22 -8.78 -12.62
CA GLY A 483 23.91 -7.36 -12.45
C GLY A 483 23.61 -6.94 -11.00
N ALA A 484 23.68 -7.88 -10.05
CA ALA A 484 23.40 -7.59 -8.66
C ALA A 484 24.44 -6.64 -8.07
N ASP A 485 23.98 -5.78 -7.17
CA ASP A 485 24.84 -4.78 -6.54
C ASP A 485 25.63 -5.36 -5.37
N LEU A 486 26.82 -5.89 -5.67
CA LEU A 486 27.66 -6.58 -4.69
C LEU A 486 28.07 -5.70 -3.49
N ARG A 487 28.08 -4.37 -3.66
CA ARG A 487 28.36 -3.47 -2.55
C ARG A 487 27.20 -3.45 -1.56
N VAL A 488 25.97 -3.33 -2.06
CA VAL A 488 24.77 -3.38 -1.22
C VAL A 488 24.69 -4.71 -0.48
N LEU A 489 25.00 -5.82 -1.14
CA LEU A 489 25.10 -7.13 -0.48
C LEU A 489 26.12 -7.10 0.66
N ASN A 490 27.34 -6.65 0.38
CA ASN A 490 28.41 -6.62 1.37
C ASN A 490 28.05 -5.70 2.55
N ASP A 491 27.48 -4.52 2.28
CA ASP A 491 27.08 -3.55 3.30
C ASP A 491 25.93 -4.10 4.17
N THR A 492 24.94 -4.77 3.55
CA THR A 492 23.83 -5.42 4.26
C THR A 492 24.34 -6.52 5.19
N VAL A 493 25.24 -7.38 4.69
CA VAL A 493 25.82 -8.46 5.47
C VAL A 493 26.73 -7.93 6.58
N GLN A 494 27.57 -6.92 6.31
CA GLN A 494 28.47 -6.32 7.31
C GLN A 494 27.74 -5.51 8.38
N SER A 495 26.60 -4.91 8.03
CA SER A 495 25.75 -4.21 8.99
C SER A 495 25.18 -5.18 10.03
N ALA A 496 24.75 -6.37 9.60
CA ALA A 496 24.25 -7.41 10.48
C ALA A 496 25.39 -8.17 11.20
N PHE A 497 26.48 -8.46 10.49
CA PHE A 497 27.63 -9.24 10.97
C PHE A 497 28.96 -8.54 10.62
N PRO A 498 29.45 -7.63 11.49
CA PRO A 498 30.64 -6.82 11.23
C PRO A 498 31.93 -7.60 10.93
N ALA A 499 32.03 -8.86 11.38
CA ALA A 499 33.19 -9.73 11.13
C ALA A 499 33.02 -10.64 9.90
N VAL A 500 32.25 -10.21 8.90
CA VAL A 500 32.16 -10.86 7.58
C VAL A 500 32.93 -10.03 6.54
N GLY A 501 33.70 -10.71 5.67
CA GLY A 501 34.43 -10.07 4.59
C GLY A 501 34.50 -10.91 3.32
N VAL A 502 34.51 -10.25 2.16
CA VAL A 502 34.66 -10.90 0.85
C VAL A 502 36.14 -11.23 0.61
N VAL A 503 36.43 -12.48 0.27
CA VAL A 503 37.78 -12.98 -0.04
C VAL A 503 37.97 -13.27 -1.52
N ALA A 504 36.92 -13.70 -2.22
CA ALA A 504 36.97 -13.92 -3.66
C ALA A 504 35.68 -13.49 -4.36
N LYS A 505 35.83 -13.07 -5.63
CA LYS A 505 34.75 -12.82 -6.58
C LYS A 505 35.10 -13.50 -7.90
N ARG A 506 34.19 -14.33 -8.41
CA ARG A 506 34.37 -15.04 -9.68
C ARG A 506 33.09 -14.97 -10.51
N GLU A 507 33.22 -14.68 -11.79
CA GLU A 507 32.11 -14.88 -12.73
C GLU A 507 32.16 -16.33 -13.18
N VAL A 508 31.08 -17.06 -12.95
CA VAL A 508 30.95 -18.48 -13.26
C VAL A 508 29.88 -18.67 -14.32
N GLU A 509 30.21 -19.37 -15.39
CA GLU A 509 29.19 -19.93 -16.27
C GLU A 509 28.51 -21.04 -15.49
N ARG A 510 27.19 -20.91 -15.29
CA ARG A 510 26.42 -22.03 -14.78
C ARG A 510 26.54 -23.11 -15.83
N SER A 511 27.12 -24.26 -15.46
CA SER A 511 26.91 -25.46 -16.24
C SER A 511 25.43 -25.78 -16.14
N VAL A 512 24.63 -25.23 -17.05
CA VAL A 512 23.34 -25.83 -17.38
C VAL A 512 23.73 -27.18 -17.95
N GLN A 513 23.87 -28.19 -17.09
CA GLN A 513 23.80 -29.55 -17.57
C GLN A 513 22.46 -29.62 -18.27
N SER A 514 22.51 -29.83 -19.58
CA SER A 514 21.28 -29.95 -20.35
C SER A 514 20.42 -31.02 -19.69
N THR A 515 19.11 -30.89 -19.75
CA THR A 515 18.20 -31.93 -19.28
C THR A 515 18.58 -33.32 -19.83
N GLU A 516 19.28 -33.38 -20.97
CA GLU A 516 19.85 -34.61 -21.51
C GLU A 516 21.01 -35.22 -20.69
N ALA A 517 21.87 -34.41 -20.05
CA ALA A 517 22.96 -34.90 -19.21
C ALA A 517 22.42 -35.51 -17.91
N PHE A 518 21.55 -34.79 -17.19
CA PHE A 518 20.84 -35.32 -16.03
C PHE A 518 20.04 -36.58 -16.36
N LYS A 519 19.33 -36.56 -17.49
CA LYS A 519 18.58 -37.72 -17.97
C LYS A 519 19.49 -38.92 -18.21
N ARG A 520 20.65 -38.74 -18.84
CA ARG A 520 21.61 -39.84 -19.08
C ARG A 520 22.18 -40.40 -17.78
N GLU A 521 22.55 -39.55 -16.83
CA GLU A 521 23.07 -40.00 -15.55
C GLU A 521 22.02 -40.77 -14.73
N LEU A 522 20.79 -40.26 -14.72
CA LEU A 522 19.67 -40.94 -14.08
C LEU A 522 19.35 -42.28 -14.76
N GLU A 523 19.36 -42.34 -16.09
CA GLU A 523 19.20 -43.58 -16.86
C GLU A 523 20.30 -44.59 -16.55
N ASP A 524 21.56 -44.15 -16.36
CA ASP A 524 22.68 -45.02 -15.99
C ASP A 524 22.56 -45.57 -14.56
N LYS A 525 21.99 -44.78 -13.64
CA LYS A 525 21.76 -45.20 -12.23
C LYS A 525 20.54 -46.11 -12.09
N LEU A 526 19.50 -45.95 -12.91
CA LEU A 526 18.28 -46.77 -12.85
C LEU A 526 18.48 -48.15 -13.47
N THR A 527 17.89 -49.19 -12.87
CA THR A 527 17.75 -50.46 -13.60
C THR A 527 16.63 -50.35 -14.62
N SER A 528 16.68 -51.14 -15.71
CA SER A 528 15.60 -51.17 -16.70
C SER A 528 14.22 -51.38 -16.05
N ARG A 529 14.17 -52.20 -14.99
CA ARG A 529 12.93 -52.46 -14.27
C ARG A 529 12.43 -51.28 -13.45
N GLN A 530 13.33 -50.48 -12.87
CA GLN A 530 12.97 -49.26 -12.14
C GLN A 530 12.51 -48.16 -13.09
N HIS A 531 13.17 -48.02 -14.25
CA HIS A 531 12.79 -47.09 -15.30
C HIS A 531 11.37 -47.39 -15.82
N ASP A 532 11.11 -48.64 -16.23
CA ASP A 532 9.79 -49.07 -16.72
C ASP A 532 8.67 -48.82 -15.69
N VAL A 533 8.96 -49.04 -14.41
CA VAL A 533 8.01 -48.83 -13.31
C VAL A 533 7.71 -47.34 -13.12
N LEU A 534 8.71 -46.47 -13.10
CA LEU A 534 8.54 -45.02 -12.97
C LEU A 534 7.78 -44.44 -14.17
N GLU A 535 8.16 -44.81 -15.39
CA GLU A 535 7.52 -44.35 -16.63
C GLU A 535 6.05 -44.79 -16.69
N THR A 536 5.78 -46.06 -16.39
CA THR A 536 4.40 -46.59 -16.43
C THR A 536 3.54 -45.99 -15.32
N ALA A 537 4.08 -45.78 -14.11
CA ALA A 537 3.38 -45.10 -13.03
C ALA A 537 3.04 -43.65 -13.42
N PHE A 538 3.97 -42.93 -14.04
CA PHE A 538 3.75 -41.56 -14.49
C PHE A 538 2.67 -41.48 -15.59
N VAL A 539 2.79 -42.28 -16.66
CA VAL A 539 1.85 -42.27 -17.79
C VAL A 539 0.44 -42.75 -17.40
N SER A 540 0.33 -43.62 -16.40
CA SER A 540 -0.96 -44.13 -15.90
C SER A 540 -1.66 -43.17 -14.92
N GLY A 541 -1.05 -42.01 -14.62
CA GLY A 541 -1.60 -41.03 -13.69
C GLY A 541 -1.57 -41.49 -12.22
N TYR A 542 -0.65 -42.38 -11.85
CA TYR A 542 -0.48 -42.88 -10.48
C TYR A 542 -0.17 -41.75 -9.47
N PHE A 543 0.54 -40.72 -9.93
CA PHE A 543 0.99 -39.59 -9.11
C PHE A 543 0.00 -38.41 -9.05
N ASP A 544 -1.05 -38.44 -9.87
CA ASP A 544 -2.01 -37.33 -9.98
C ASP A 544 -2.97 -37.28 -8.79
N TRP A 545 -3.59 -36.11 -8.56
CA TRP A 545 -4.74 -35.97 -7.68
C TRP A 545 -5.96 -35.43 -8.44
N PRO A 546 -7.08 -36.17 -8.49
CA PRO A 546 -7.25 -37.57 -8.05
C PRO A 546 -6.45 -38.55 -8.93
N ARG A 547 -6.02 -39.68 -8.34
CA ARG A 547 -5.18 -40.68 -9.05
C ARG A 547 -5.91 -41.29 -10.24
N GLY A 548 -5.23 -41.37 -11.38
CA GLY A 548 -5.72 -42.00 -12.60
C GLY A 548 -5.69 -43.53 -12.56
N SER A 549 -4.71 -44.12 -11.86
CA SER A 549 -4.57 -45.58 -11.69
C SER A 549 -4.07 -45.95 -10.29
N THR A 550 -4.48 -47.11 -9.78
CA THR A 550 -4.03 -47.67 -8.50
C THR A 550 -2.71 -48.43 -8.63
N ALA A 551 -2.03 -48.69 -7.51
CA ALA A 551 -0.77 -49.45 -7.52
C ALA A 551 -0.98 -50.88 -8.05
N GLU A 552 -2.13 -51.48 -7.76
CA GLU A 552 -2.53 -52.80 -8.23
C GLU A 552 -2.71 -52.84 -9.75
N GLU A 553 -3.39 -51.85 -10.33
CA GLU A 553 -3.63 -51.77 -11.79
C GLU A 553 -2.32 -51.53 -12.56
N VAL A 554 -1.44 -50.67 -12.04
CA VAL A 554 -0.12 -50.41 -12.64
C VAL A 554 0.76 -51.66 -12.52
N ALA A 555 0.76 -52.34 -11.37
CA ALA A 555 1.50 -53.58 -11.19
C ALA A 555 1.03 -54.70 -12.14
N GLU A 556 -0.29 -54.82 -12.34
CA GLU A 556 -0.89 -55.76 -13.29
C GLU A 556 -0.44 -55.48 -14.73
N SER A 557 -0.44 -54.21 -15.16
CA SER A 557 0.04 -53.82 -16.50
C SER A 557 1.51 -54.15 -16.75
N LEU A 558 2.31 -54.17 -15.68
CA LEU A 558 3.74 -54.49 -15.72
C LEU A 558 4.02 -55.99 -15.52
N GLY A 559 2.99 -56.80 -15.24
CA GLY A 559 3.13 -58.23 -14.98
C GLY A 559 3.88 -58.56 -13.69
N ILE A 560 3.78 -57.70 -12.67
CA ILE A 560 4.40 -57.89 -11.33
C ILE A 560 3.37 -57.75 -10.22
N THR A 561 3.80 -58.10 -9.00
CA THR A 561 2.97 -57.90 -7.80
C THR A 561 3.03 -56.45 -7.32
N ALA A 562 1.96 -55.95 -6.70
CA ALA A 562 1.93 -54.60 -6.12
C ALA A 562 3.08 -54.31 -5.12
N PRO A 563 3.49 -55.27 -4.24
CA PRO A 563 4.69 -55.08 -3.41
C PRO A 563 5.97 -54.89 -4.22
N THR A 564 6.17 -55.67 -5.28
CA THR A 564 7.34 -55.54 -6.18
C THR A 564 7.32 -54.23 -6.95
N PHE A 565 6.14 -53.75 -7.35
CA PHE A 565 5.97 -52.43 -7.94
C PHE A 565 6.40 -51.34 -6.96
N HIS A 566 5.92 -51.36 -5.71
CA HIS A 566 6.31 -50.38 -4.70
C HIS A 566 7.80 -50.42 -4.36
N GLU A 567 8.42 -51.59 -4.33
CA GLU A 567 9.86 -51.74 -4.09
C GLU A 567 10.67 -51.09 -5.22
N HIS A 568 10.33 -51.37 -6.47
CA HIS A 568 11.00 -50.76 -7.62
C HIS A 568 10.71 -49.27 -7.74
N LEU A 569 9.49 -48.84 -7.45
CA LEU A 569 9.08 -47.43 -7.47
C LEU A 569 9.87 -46.64 -6.44
N ARG A 570 9.89 -47.06 -5.16
CA ARG A 570 10.68 -46.40 -4.11
C ARG A 570 12.17 -46.39 -4.41
N ALA A 571 12.71 -47.50 -4.94
CA ALA A 571 14.12 -47.55 -5.30
C ALA A 571 14.44 -46.62 -6.48
N GLY A 572 13.52 -46.46 -7.44
CA GLY A 572 13.63 -45.53 -8.54
C GLY A 572 13.51 -44.07 -8.10
N GLU A 573 12.48 -43.74 -7.31
CA GLU A 573 12.29 -42.41 -6.70
C GLU A 573 13.49 -42.01 -5.84
N LYS A 574 14.02 -42.94 -5.03
CA LYS A 574 15.23 -42.70 -4.24
C LYS A 574 16.42 -42.35 -5.14
N LYS A 575 16.64 -43.09 -6.23
CA LYS A 575 17.73 -42.80 -7.17
C LYS A 575 17.52 -41.48 -7.91
N LEU A 576 16.29 -41.16 -8.29
CA LEU A 576 15.94 -39.87 -8.89
C LEU A 576 16.23 -38.71 -7.94
N MET A 577 15.80 -38.82 -6.68
CA MET A 577 16.09 -37.83 -5.65
C MET A 577 17.59 -37.75 -5.35
N GLN A 578 18.28 -38.89 -5.27
CA GLN A 578 19.73 -38.93 -5.08
C GLN A 578 20.46 -38.25 -6.22
N THR A 579 20.19 -38.58 -7.50
CA THR A 579 20.81 -37.91 -8.64
C THR A 579 20.50 -36.41 -8.64
N PHE A 580 19.25 -36.02 -8.36
CA PHE A 580 18.87 -34.61 -8.31
C PHE A 580 19.62 -33.83 -7.21
N PHE A 581 19.69 -34.37 -5.99
CA PHE A 581 20.39 -33.72 -4.89
C PHE A 581 21.92 -33.87 -4.95
N GLU A 582 22.43 -34.95 -5.54
CA GLU A 582 23.86 -35.14 -5.84
C GLU A 582 24.31 -34.16 -6.92
N GLU A 583 23.54 -33.93 -7.99
CA GLU A 583 23.84 -32.87 -8.96
C GLU A 583 23.77 -31.48 -8.32
N THR A 584 22.80 -31.25 -7.44
CA THR A 584 22.73 -30.00 -6.69
C THR A 584 23.98 -29.84 -5.80
N ALA A 585 24.46 -30.90 -5.14
CA ALA A 585 25.67 -30.88 -4.29
C ALA A 585 27.01 -30.92 -5.06
N GLU A 586 27.07 -31.54 -6.24
CA GLU A 586 28.24 -31.58 -7.12
C GLU A 586 28.38 -30.31 -7.93
N SER A 587 27.28 -29.64 -8.32
CA SER A 587 27.34 -28.25 -8.80
C SER A 587 27.95 -27.32 -7.72
N LEU A 588 27.70 -27.60 -6.44
CA LEU A 588 28.24 -26.84 -5.30
C LEU A 588 29.71 -27.19 -4.97
N THR A 589 30.18 -28.41 -5.27
CA THR A 589 31.55 -28.86 -4.93
C THR A 589 32.53 -28.91 -6.10
N THR A 590 32.05 -29.04 -7.34
CA THR A 590 32.89 -29.06 -8.55
C THR A 590 33.38 -27.66 -8.92
N ASN A 591 32.60 -26.62 -8.62
CA ASN A 591 33.06 -25.22 -8.65
C ASN A 591 34.21 -24.96 -7.65
N GLY A 592 34.19 -25.64 -6.49
CA GLY A 592 35.27 -25.57 -5.49
C GLY A 592 36.56 -26.32 -5.84
N ARG A 593 36.51 -27.34 -6.71
CA ARG A 593 37.71 -28.14 -7.07
C ARG A 593 38.43 -27.69 -8.34
N SER A 594 37.74 -27.05 -9.29
CA SER A 594 38.39 -26.50 -10.51
C SER A 594 39.35 -25.33 -10.21
N SER A 595 39.16 -24.65 -9.08
CA SER A 595 40.00 -23.54 -8.62
C SER A 595 41.31 -23.95 -7.93
N ALA A 596 41.47 -25.23 -7.53
CA ALA A 596 42.71 -25.73 -6.94
C ALA A 596 43.74 -26.22 -8.00
N ASP A 597 43.28 -26.75 -9.14
CA ASP A 597 44.18 -27.31 -10.16
C ASP A 597 44.69 -26.27 -11.18
N SER A 598 44.06 -25.10 -11.25
CA SER A 598 44.50 -23.97 -12.09
C SER A 598 45.59 -23.10 -11.44
N ALA A 599 45.81 -23.21 -10.13
CA ALA A 599 46.86 -22.48 -9.40
C ALA A 599 48.28 -23.10 -9.55
N ASN A 600 48.43 -24.28 -10.17
CA ASN A 600 49.73 -24.95 -10.33
C ASN A 600 50.25 -24.99 -11.78
N ARG A 601 49.62 -24.21 -12.67
CA ARG A 601 50.15 -23.86 -13.98
C ARG A 601 49.81 -22.42 -14.29
N HIS A 602 50.61 -21.47 -13.80
CA HIS A 602 51.25 -20.38 -14.55
C HIS A 602 52.11 -19.55 -13.61
#